data_AF-A0A3S9P3T5-F1
#
_entry.id   AF-A0A3S9P3T5-F1
#
_cell.length_a   1.000
_cell.length_b   1.000
_cell.length_c   1.000
_cell.angle_alpha   90.00
_cell.angle_beta   90.00
_cell.angle_gamma   90.00
#
_symmetry.space_group_name_H-M   'P 1'
#
loop_
_entity.id
_entity.type
_entity.pdbx_description
1 polymer ?
#
loop_
_entity_poly.entity_id
_entity_poly.type
_entity_poly.pdbx_seq_one_letter_code
_entity_poly.pdbx_strand_id
1 'polypeptide(L)' 'MKSTLVAYLLWFFVGVLGIHRFYLGKTTSGIVYLLTGGVFGIGWIIDLFLVGGMVDEANYKAGNIAAMEKMLYEDK' A
#
# COMPACT_ATOMS: atom_id res chain seq x y z
N MET A 1 4.44 5.53 10.04
CA MET A 1 4.94 4.41 9.20
C MET A 1 3.87 3.33 9.11
N LYS A 2 3.64 2.79 7.91
CA LYS A 2 2.78 1.63 7.66
C LYS A 2 3.46 0.37 8.19
N SER A 3 2.66 -0.53 8.76
CA SER A 3 3.16 -1.79 9.34
C SER A 3 3.09 -2.91 8.31
N THR A 4 4.23 -3.58 8.09
CA THR A 4 4.34 -4.76 7.23
C THR A 4 3.41 -5.87 7.69
N LEU A 5 3.33 -6.10 9.02
CA LEU A 5 2.44 -7.10 9.60
C LEU A 5 0.97 -6.80 9.27
N VAL A 6 0.53 -5.55 9.44
CA VAL A 6 -0.86 -5.15 9.13
C VAL A 6 -1.15 -5.30 7.64
N ALA A 7 -0.20 -4.96 6.76
CA ALA A 7 -0.34 -5.13 5.32
C ALA A 7 -0.51 -6.62 4.93
N TYR A 8 0.27 -7.53 5.53
CA TYR A 8 0.13 -8.97 5.31
C TYR A 8 -1.16 -9.54 5.92
N LEU A 9 -1.61 -9.06 7.07
CA LEU A 9 -2.90 -9.46 7.65
C LEU A 9 -4.06 -9.06 6.74
N LEU A 10 -4.06 -7.83 6.23
CA LEU A 10 -5.07 -7.37 5.27
C LEU A 10 -5.01 -8.16 3.96
N TRP A 11 -3.81 -8.50 3.49
CA TRP A 11 -3.64 -9.35 2.32
C TRP A 11 -4.18 -10.78 2.54
N PHE A 12 -3.96 -11.37 3.71
CA PHE A 12 -4.42 -12.73 4.00
C PHE A 12 -5.95 -12.82 4.15
N PHE A 13 -6.55 -11.95 4.98
CA PHE A 13 -7.99 -12.03 5.29
C PHE A 13 -8.90 -11.41 4.22
N VAL A 14 -8.45 -10.32 3.59
CA VAL A 14 -9.26 -9.52 2.66
C VAL A 14 -8.50 -9.16 1.37
N GLY A 15 -7.40 -9.86 1.06
CA GLY A 15 -6.57 -9.54 -0.10
C GLY A 15 -7.20 -9.88 -1.44
N VAL A 16 -8.15 -10.81 -1.50
CA VAL A 16 -8.95 -11.08 -2.70
C VAL A 16 -9.77 -9.86 -3.13
N LEU A 17 -10.15 -9.01 -2.16
CA LEU A 17 -10.82 -7.73 -2.43
C LEU A 17 -9.83 -6.58 -2.71
N GLY A 18 -8.52 -6.82 -2.61
CA GLY A 18 -7.49 -5.80 -2.82
C GLY A 18 -7.37 -4.75 -1.72
N ILE A 19 -7.96 -4.95 -0.54
CA ILE A 19 -8.03 -3.94 0.54
C ILE A 19 -6.65 -3.49 1.04
N HIS A 20 -5.68 -4.40 1.05
CA HIS A 20 -4.30 -4.11 1.44
C HIS A 20 -3.65 -2.99 0.58
N ARG A 21 -4.04 -2.86 -0.70
CA ARG A 21 -3.56 -1.78 -1.60
C ARG A 21 -4.07 -0.40 -1.18
N PHE A 22 -5.28 -0.32 -0.64
CA PHE A 22 -5.83 0.94 -0.11
C PHE A 22 -5.13 1.35 1.19
N TYR A 23 -4.80 0.41 2.07
CA TYR A 23 -4.03 0.69 3.29
C TYR A 23 -2.66 1.31 2.99
N LEU A 24 -2.05 0.86 1.89
CA LEU A 24 -0.75 1.31 1.39
C LEU A 24 -0.82 2.58 0.53
N GLY A 25 -2.00 3.19 0.38
CA GLY A 25 -2.19 4.42 -0.39
C GLY A 25 -2.20 4.24 -1.91
N LYS A 26 -2.27 3.00 -2.41
CA LYS A 26 -2.32 2.67 -3.84
C LYS A 26 -3.77 2.55 -4.34
N THR A 27 -4.56 3.60 -4.14
CA THR A 27 -6.02 3.63 -4.43
C THR A 27 -6.36 3.25 -5.86
N THR A 28 -5.70 3.82 -6.88
CA THR A 28 -5.97 3.49 -8.28
C THR A 28 -5.77 2.01 -8.58
N SER A 29 -4.66 1.43 -8.09
CA SER A 29 -4.39 0.01 -8.27
C SER A 29 -5.35 -0.87 -7.46
N GLY A 30 -5.79 -0.42 -6.29
CA GLY A 30 -6.80 -1.10 -5.47
C GLY A 30 -8.17 -1.12 -6.15
N ILE A 31 -8.58 -0.02 -6.79
CA ILE A 31 -9.82 0.05 -7.56
C ILE A 31 -9.78 -0.88 -8.77
N VAL A 32 -8.69 -0.87 -9.55
CA VAL A 32 -8.52 -1.80 -10.67
C VAL A 32 -8.54 -3.24 -10.18
N TYR A 33 -7.84 -3.55 -9.09
CA TYR A 33 -7.83 -4.88 -8.48
C TYR A 33 -9.23 -5.31 -8.03
N LEU A 34 -9.99 -4.42 -7.39
CA LEU A 34 -11.35 -4.70 -6.92
C LEU A 34 -12.32 -4.93 -8.11
N LEU A 35 -12.26 -4.08 -9.14
CA LEU A 35 -13.11 -4.20 -10.34
C LEU A 35 -12.78 -5.43 -11.19
N THR A 36 -11.53 -5.89 -11.14
CA THR A 36 -11.09 -7.13 -11.81
C THR A 36 -11.18 -8.36 -10.90
N GLY A 37 -11.56 -8.20 -9.63
CA GLY A 37 -11.63 -9.27 -8.62
C GLY A 37 -10.28 -9.90 -8.27
N GLY A 38 -9.17 -9.17 -8.46
CA GLY A 38 -7.83 -9.74 -8.37
C GLY A 38 -7.58 -10.84 -9.42
N VAL A 39 -8.25 -10.74 -10.57
CA VAL A 39 -8.23 -11.65 -11.74
C VAL A 39 -8.11 -13.14 -11.37
N PHE A 40 -9.10 -13.68 -10.65
CA PHE A 40 -9.19 -15.09 -10.20
C PHE A 40 -8.19 -15.55 -9.10
N GLY A 41 -7.62 -14.62 -8.34
CA GLY A 41 -6.72 -14.95 -7.21
C GLY A 41 -5.24 -15.07 -7.60
N ILE A 42 -4.91 -14.88 -8.87
CA ILE A 42 -3.51 -14.74 -9.32
C ILE A 42 -2.89 -13.48 -8.70
N GLY A 43 -3.66 -12.38 -8.66
CA GLY A 43 -3.23 -11.15 -8.00
C GLY A 43 -2.90 -11.37 -6.53
N TRP A 44 -3.64 -12.25 -5.85
CA TRP A 44 -3.42 -12.55 -4.44
C TRP A 44 -2.08 -13.26 -4.23
N ILE A 45 -1.69 -14.19 -5.12
CA ILE A 45 -0.38 -14.86 -5.07
C ILE A 45 0.76 -13.89 -5.37
N ILE A 46 0.61 -13.06 -6.40
CA ILE A 46 1.63 -12.07 -6.78
C ILE A 46 1.84 -11.06 -5.64
N ASP A 47 0.77 -10.65 -4.97
CA ASP A 47 0.84 -9.69 -3.87
C ASP A 47 1.64 -10.20 -2.66
N LEU A 48 1.83 -11.53 -2.48
CA LEU A 48 2.72 -12.09 -1.46
C LEU A 48 4.15 -11.51 -1.55
N PHE A 49 4.65 -11.35 -2.77
CA PHE A 49 5.99 -10.82 -3.03
C PHE A 49 6.02 -9.30 -3.12
N LEU A 50 4.91 -8.67 -3.53
CA LEU A 50 4.85 -7.22 -3.71
C LEU A 50 4.57 -6.46 -2.42
N VAL A 51 3.85 -7.03 -1.45
CA VAL A 51 3.41 -6.32 -0.22
C VAL A 51 4.59 -5.71 0.54
N GLY A 52 5.71 -6.41 0.66
CA GLY A 52 6.93 -5.88 1.29
C GLY A 52 7.40 -4.58 0.62
N GLY A 53 7.64 -4.62 -0.69
CA GLY A 53 8.06 -3.43 -1.44
C GLY A 53 7.03 -2.30 -1.43
N MET A 54 5.73 -2.62 -1.38
CA MET A 54 4.70 -1.60 -1.27
C MET A 54 4.69 -0.90 0.10
N VAL A 55 5.04 -1.61 1.18
CA VAL A 55 5.18 -1.02 2.52
C VAL A 55 6.37 -0.08 2.56
N ASP A 56 7.51 -0.48 2.00
CA ASP A 56 8.71 0.34 1.92
C ASP A 56 8.46 1.61 1.10
N GLU A 57 7.81 1.48 -0.05
CA GLU A 57 7.43 2.62 -0.90
C GLU A 57 6.49 3.58 -0.15
N ALA A 58 5.49 3.07 0.57
CA ALA A 58 4.56 3.89 1.33
C ALA A 58 5.25 4.63 2.48
N ASN A 59 6.19 3.97 3.15
CA ASN A 59 6.98 4.56 4.23
C ASN A 59 7.96 5.63 3.73
N TYR A 60 8.63 5.36 2.60
CA TYR A 60 9.53 6.32 1.96
C TYR A 60 8.80 7.59 1.53
N LYS A 61 7.64 7.47 0.87
CA LYS A 61 6.82 8.63 0.47
C LYS A 61 6.36 9.45 1.68
N ALA A 62 5.91 8.79 2.74
CA ALA A 62 5.48 9.48 3.95
C ALA A 62 6.64 10.24 4.63
N GLY A 63 7.84 9.65 4.67
CA GLY A 63 9.03 10.30 5.20
C GLY A 63 9.44 11.52 4.39
N ASN A 64 9.46 11.41 3.05
CA ASN A 64 9.79 12.54 2.17
C ASN A 64 8.79 13.69 2.30
N ILE A 65 7.48 13.40 2.38
CA ILE A 65 6.45 14.44 2.55
C ILE A 65 6.64 15.16 3.89
N ALA A 66 6.90 14.42 4.98
CA ALA A 66 7.16 15.03 6.28
C ALA A 66 8.43 15.90 6.29
N ALA A 67 9.48 15.46 5.59
CA ALA A 67 10.71 16.24 5.43
C ALA A 67 10.46 17.52 4.61
N MET A 68 9.68 17.44 3.52
CA MET A 68 9.30 18.60 2.73
C MET A 68 8.43 19.58 3.52
N GLU A 69 7.46 19.08 4.28
CA GLU A 69 6.61 19.91 5.15
C GLU A 69 7.45 20.66 6.19
N LYS A 70 8.42 19.98 6.81
CA LYS A 70 9.36 20.60 7.74
C LYS A 70 10.17 21.71 7.07
N MET A 71 10.72 21.47 5.87
CA MET A 71 11.45 22.49 5.10
C MET A 71 10.60 23.72 4.77
N LEU A 72 9.31 23.52 4.47
CA LEU A 72 8.40 24.61 4.13
C LEU A 72 7.91 25.42 5.33
N TYR A 73 7.93 24.84 6.54
CA TYR A 73 7.52 25.51 7.77
C TYR A 73 8.69 26.18 8.49
N GLU A 74 9.89 25.62 8.41
CA GLU A 74 11.09 26.17 9.07
C GLU A 74 11.63 27.44 8.38
N ASP A 75 11.21 27.69 7.12
CA ASP A 75 11.49 28.93 6.37
C ASP A 75 10.48 30.07 6.63
N LYS A 76 9.43 29.83 7.43
CA LYS A 76 8.42 30.83 7.83
C LYS A 76 8.63 31.37 9.23
#